data_AF-A0A6A4WV66-F1
#
_entry.id   AF-A0A6A4WV66-F1
#
_cell.length_a   1.000
_cell.length_b   1.000
_cell.length_c   1.000
_cell.angle_alpha   90.00
_cell.angle_beta   90.00
_cell.angle_gamma   90.00
#
_symmetry.space_group_name_H-M   'P 1'
#
loop_
_entity.id
_entity.type
_entity.pdbx_description
1 polymer ?
#
loop_
_entity_poly.entity_id
_entity_poly.type
_entity_poly.pdbx_seq_one_letter_code
_entity_poly.pdbx_strand_id
1 'polypeptide(L)'
;MSVCLYASSAAALPERLRAYILSRPELYHQVLTYEPVWLESLHRDLRQNGIKLSMAQLMDFLDEQCITFRTENSGRRRKSPKKKKSPKKGSPKKRGPSQKKRSPKKKAS
;
A
#
# COMPACT_ATOMS: atom_id res chain seq x y z
N MET A 1 -13.45 35.85 7.94
CA MET A 1 -12.45 35.79 9.03
C MET A 1 -11.63 34.53 8.83
N SER A 2 -10.49 34.65 8.15
CA SER A 2 -9.61 33.51 7.83
C SER A 2 -8.49 33.47 8.85
N VAL A 3 -8.58 32.55 9.82
CA VAL A 3 -7.48 32.28 10.76
C VAL A 3 -6.71 31.05 10.26
N CYS A 4 -5.82 31.27 9.29
CA CYS A 4 -4.77 30.30 8.97
C CYS A 4 -3.62 30.45 9.99
N LEU A 5 -3.86 30.09 11.25
CA LEU A 5 -2.79 29.86 12.22
C LEU A 5 -2.57 28.35 12.34
N TYR A 6 -2.00 27.75 11.29
CA TYR A 6 -1.60 26.35 11.33
C TYR A 6 -0.18 26.10 10.84
N ALA A 7 0.70 27.02 11.20
CA ALA A 7 2.13 26.93 10.95
C ALA A 7 2.88 26.89 12.28
N SER A 8 2.64 25.86 13.08
CA SER A 8 3.64 25.44 14.07
C SER A 8 4.23 24.13 13.55
N SER A 9 5.39 24.22 12.89
CA SER A 9 6.09 23.04 12.35
C SER A 9 6.59 22.09 13.45
N ALA A 10 6.38 22.45 14.72
CA ALA A 10 6.69 21.65 15.90
C ALA A 10 5.50 20.79 16.39
N ALA A 11 4.28 21.01 15.89
CA ALA A 11 3.13 20.20 16.31
C ALA A 11 3.21 18.79 15.72
N ALA A 12 2.89 17.79 16.55
CA ALA A 12 2.86 16.39 16.15
C ALA A 12 1.88 16.18 14.98
N LEU A 13 2.15 15.17 14.14
CA LEU A 13 1.31 14.80 12.98
C LEU A 13 -0.19 14.65 13.31
N PRO A 14 -0.64 14.05 14.43
CA PRO A 14 -2.07 13.97 14.72
C PRO A 14 -2.71 15.34 14.98
N GLU A 15 -2.06 16.21 15.75
CA GLU A 15 -2.50 17.60 15.95
C GLU A 15 -2.58 18.33 14.60
N ARG A 16 -1.57 18.06 13.74
CA ARG A 16 -1.57 18.21 12.27
C ARG A 16 -2.93 18.27 11.58
N LEU A 17 -3.54 17.10 11.69
CA LEU A 17 -4.70 16.64 10.97
C LEU A 17 -5.97 17.09 11.66
N ARG A 18 -5.99 17.09 12.99
CA ARG A 18 -7.12 17.60 13.78
C ARG A 18 -7.42 19.05 13.43
N ALA A 19 -6.41 19.90 13.49
CA ALA A 19 -6.59 21.30 13.17
C ALA A 19 -6.97 21.52 11.70
N TYR A 20 -6.43 20.70 10.79
CA TYR A 20 -6.82 20.73 9.39
C TYR A 20 -8.32 20.43 9.21
N ILE A 21 -8.83 19.37 9.86
CA ILE A 21 -10.26 19.02 9.85
C ILE A 21 -11.10 20.16 10.44
N LEU A 22 -10.72 20.67 11.62
CA LEU A 22 -11.45 21.75 12.31
C LEU A 22 -11.45 23.08 11.53
N SER A 23 -10.40 23.35 10.75
CA SER A 23 -10.31 24.57 9.93
C SER A 23 -11.24 24.56 8.71
N ARG A 24 -11.74 23.40 8.30
CA ARG A 24 -12.59 23.23 7.12
C ARG A 24 -14.02 22.91 7.56
N PRO A 25 -14.96 23.88 7.49
CA PRO A 25 -16.31 23.69 8.02
C PRO A 25 -17.05 22.55 7.32
N GLU A 26 -16.89 22.39 6.02
CA GLU A 26 -17.51 21.28 5.27
C GLU A 26 -17.03 19.92 5.78
N LEU A 27 -15.71 19.72 5.84
CA LEU A 27 -15.12 18.46 6.31
C LEU A 27 -15.47 18.20 7.78
N TYR A 28 -15.47 19.23 8.60
CA TYR A 28 -15.86 19.14 10.00
C TYR A 28 -17.33 18.73 10.15
N HIS A 29 -18.23 19.34 9.37
CA HIS A 29 -19.64 18.99 9.36
C HIS A 29 -19.84 17.53 8.94
N GLN A 30 -19.15 17.06 7.90
CA GLN A 30 -19.20 15.66 7.47
C GLN A 30 -18.81 14.70 8.60
N VAL A 31 -17.77 15.04 9.36
CA VAL A 31 -17.34 14.25 10.52
C VAL A 31 -18.43 14.24 11.60
N LEU A 32 -19.04 15.38 11.91
CA LEU A 32 -20.13 15.48 12.90
C LEU A 32 -21.38 14.70 12.47
N THR A 33 -21.66 14.63 11.17
CA THR A 33 -22.80 13.87 10.63
C THR A 33 -22.47 12.40 10.36
N TYR A 34 -21.28 11.92 10.72
CA TYR A 34 -20.78 10.57 10.42
C TYR A 34 -20.85 10.23 8.92
N GLU A 35 -20.69 11.23 8.06
CA GLU A 35 -20.64 11.01 6.63
C GLU A 35 -19.30 10.37 6.26
N PRO A 36 -19.29 9.32 5.41
CA PRO A 36 -18.06 8.69 4.96
C PRO A 36 -17.17 9.65 4.16
N VAL A 37 -15.95 9.89 4.63
CA VAL A 37 -14.95 10.70 3.92
C VAL A 37 -14.19 9.86 2.91
N TRP A 38 -14.01 10.37 1.68
CA TRP A 38 -13.21 9.71 0.64
C TRP A 38 -11.71 9.84 0.92
N LEU A 39 -11.06 8.72 1.22
CA LEU A 39 -9.69 8.69 1.73
C LEU A 39 -8.65 9.23 0.73
N GLU A 40 -8.77 8.85 -0.55
CA GLU A 40 -7.85 9.25 -1.61
C GLU A 40 -7.92 10.76 -1.87
N SER A 41 -9.15 11.30 -1.86
CA SER A 41 -9.40 12.73 -1.99
C SER A 41 -8.83 13.50 -0.80
N LEU A 42 -9.09 13.05 0.43
CA LEU A 42 -8.57 13.68 1.64
C LEU A 42 -7.03 13.68 1.66
N HIS A 43 -6.40 12.57 1.26
CA HIS A 43 -4.94 12.48 1.23
C HIS A 43 -4.29 13.38 0.20
N ARG A 44 -4.87 13.47 -1.00
CA ARG A 44 -4.41 14.39 -2.04
C ARG A 44 -4.48 15.83 -1.54
N ASP A 45 -5.60 16.19 -0.92
CA ASP A 45 -5.82 17.51 -0.34
C ASP A 45 -4.79 17.82 0.76
N LEU A 46 -4.58 16.90 1.70
CA LEU A 46 -3.57 17.03 2.76
C LEU A 46 -2.16 17.25 2.20
N ARG A 47 -1.80 16.49 1.16
CA ARG A 47 -0.49 16.61 0.50
C ARG A 47 -0.32 17.95 -0.22
N GLN A 48 -1.38 18.47 -0.85
CA GLN A 48 -1.38 19.80 -1.47
C GLN A 48 -1.25 20.92 -0.44
N ASN A 49 -1.80 20.72 0.77
CA ASN A 49 -1.71 21.67 1.89
C ASN A 49 -0.44 21.49 2.75
N GLY A 50 0.56 20.74 2.27
CA GLY A 50 1.87 20.61 2.93
C GLY A 50 1.93 19.63 4.11
N ILE A 51 0.91 18.77 4.28
CA ILE A 51 0.91 17.69 5.25
C ILE A 51 1.29 16.38 4.52
N LYS A 52 2.53 15.93 4.71
CA LYS A 52 3.05 14.70 4.09
C LYS A 52 2.85 13.52 5.06
N LEU A 53 2.04 12.55 4.68
CA LEU A 53 1.85 11.30 5.43
C LEU A 53 1.57 10.14 4.47
N SER A 54 1.76 8.91 4.95
CA SER A 54 1.40 7.70 4.20
C SER A 54 -0.11 7.42 4.29
N MET A 55 -0.63 6.57 3.39
CA MET A 55 -2.01 6.07 3.47
C MET A 55 -2.30 5.37 4.79
N ALA A 56 -1.38 4.51 5.26
CA ALA A 56 -1.54 3.77 6.49
C ALA A 56 -1.67 4.72 7.69
N GLN A 57 -0.78 5.70 7.80
CA GLN A 57 -0.86 6.71 8.86
C GLN A 57 -2.15 7.53 8.82
N LEU A 58 -2.71 7.78 7.64
CA LEU A 58 -4.01 8.47 7.55
C LEU A 58 -5.12 7.58 8.07
N MET A 59 -5.14 6.31 7.67
CA MET A 59 -6.14 5.34 8.15
C MET A 59 -6.05 5.17 9.67
N ASP A 60 -4.85 4.95 10.21
CA ASP A 60 -4.62 4.78 11.65
C ASP A 60 -5.14 6.00 12.43
N PHE A 61 -4.85 7.21 11.94
CA PHE A 61 -5.36 8.44 12.55
C PHE A 61 -6.89 8.51 12.49
N LEU A 62 -7.50 8.22 11.34
CA LEU A 62 -8.96 8.28 11.20
C LEU A 62 -9.65 7.24 12.10
N ASP A 63 -9.07 6.05 12.25
CA ASP A 63 -9.53 5.00 13.16
C ASP A 63 -9.42 5.45 14.63
N GLU A 64 -8.28 6.02 15.04
CA GLU A 64 -8.09 6.59 16.38
C GLU A 64 -9.07 7.72 16.69
N GLN A 65 -9.47 8.50 15.67
CA GLN A 65 -10.44 9.58 15.80
C GLN A 65 -11.89 9.13 15.56
N CYS A 66 -12.13 7.84 15.31
CA CYS A 66 -13.45 7.26 15.04
C CYS A 66 -14.20 7.94 13.87
N ILE A 67 -13.47 8.30 12.82
CA ILE A 67 -14.01 8.95 11.62
C ILE A 67 -14.34 7.89 10.57
N THR A 68 -15.56 7.94 10.01
CA THR A 68 -15.97 7.00 8.96
C THR A 68 -15.33 7.41 7.62
N PHE A 69 -14.67 6.46 6.94
CA PHE A 69 -14.06 6.69 5.63
C PHE A 69 -14.40 5.61 4.61
N ARG A 70 -14.35 5.99 3.33
CA ARG A 70 -14.44 5.08 2.19
C ARG A 70 -13.17 5.17 1.38
N THR A 71 -12.73 4.02 0.89
CA THR A 71 -11.71 3.92 -0.14
C THR A 71 -12.39 3.68 -1.47
N GLU A 72 -11.88 4.30 -2.53
CA GLU A 72 -12.30 3.95 -3.87
C GLU A 72 -11.97 2.46 -4.06
N ASN A 73 -12.98 1.64 -4.36
CA ASN A 73 -12.84 0.19 -4.41
C ASN A 73 -11.96 -0.21 -5.61
N SER A 74 -10.65 -0.03 -5.51
CA SER A 74 -9.67 -0.46 -6.50
C SER A 74 -9.42 -1.96 -6.35
N GLY A 75 -10.49 -2.75 -6.40
CA GLY A 75 -10.48 -4.19 -6.66
C GLY A 75 -9.30 -4.96 -6.05
N ARG A 76 -9.01 -4.79 -4.75
CA ARG A 76 -8.21 -5.79 -4.01
C ARG A 76 -9.09 -7.02 -3.81
N ARG A 77 -9.44 -7.65 -4.93
CA ARG A 77 -9.71 -9.07 -5.02
C ARG A 77 -8.51 -9.71 -4.33
N ARG A 78 -8.68 -10.09 -3.06
CA ARG A 78 -7.71 -10.92 -2.32
C ARG A 78 -7.34 -12.01 -3.31
N LYS A 79 -6.13 -11.95 -3.88
CA LYS A 79 -5.62 -13.02 -4.73
C LYS A 79 -5.56 -14.21 -3.80
N SER A 80 -6.57 -15.06 -3.85
CA SER A 80 -6.61 -16.32 -3.13
C SER A 80 -5.26 -16.98 -3.40
N PRO A 81 -4.49 -17.40 -2.37
CA PRO A 81 -3.21 -18.03 -2.61
C PRO A 81 -3.45 -19.25 -3.50
N LYS A 82 -3.01 -19.17 -4.77
CA LYS A 82 -3.01 -20.31 -5.68
C LYS A 82 -2.23 -21.41 -4.96
N LYS A 83 -2.92 -22.45 -4.49
CA LYS A 83 -2.31 -23.68 -3.97
C LYS A 83 -1.20 -24.07 -4.95
N LYS A 84 0.07 -23.98 -4.51
CA LYS A 84 1.20 -24.52 -5.25
C LYS A 84 0.92 -26.02 -5.43
N LYS A 85 0.57 -26.43 -6.65
CA LYS A 85 0.54 -27.85 -7.03
C LYS A 85 1.99 -28.32 -6.92
N SER A 86 2.28 -29.11 -5.90
CA SER A 86 3.59 -29.71 -5.67
C SER A 86 4.02 -30.51 -6.90
N PRO A 87 5.27 -30.38 -7.40
CA PRO A 87 5.77 -31.28 -8.43
C PRO A 87 5.95 -32.67 -7.81
N LYS A 88 5.25 -33.67 -8.36
CA LYS A 88 5.51 -35.09 -8.08
C LYS A 88 6.93 -35.43 -8.55
N LYS A 89 7.85 -35.51 -7.61
CA LYS A 89 9.21 -36.07 -7.72
C LYS A 89 9.12 -37.48 -7.11
N GLY A 90 9.51 -38.60 -7.70
CA GLY A 90 10.06 -38.96 -9.00
C GLY A 90 10.34 -40.48 -8.90
N SER A 91 10.03 -41.25 -9.94
CA SER A 91 10.46 -42.65 -10.06
C SER A 91 11.53 -42.72 -11.16
N PRO A 92 12.82 -42.91 -10.83
CA PRO A 92 13.86 -43.03 -11.84
C PRO A 92 13.88 -44.44 -12.44
N LYS A 93 13.46 -44.53 -13.70
CA LYS A 93 13.59 -45.69 -14.58
C LYS A 93 15.08 -45.96 -14.85
N LYS A 94 15.59 -47.13 -14.43
CA LYS A 94 16.95 -47.64 -14.75
C LYS A 94 17.20 -47.58 -16.27
N ARG A 95 18.22 -46.85 -16.71
CA ARG A 95 18.86 -46.99 -18.04
C ARG A 95 20.36 -46.74 -17.89
N GLY A 96 21.17 -47.65 -18.46
CA GLY A 96 22.58 -47.88 -18.18
C GLY A 96 23.58 -46.80 -18.64
N PRO A 97 24.89 -47.02 -18.40
CA PRO A 97 25.90 -45.97 -18.46
C PRO A 97 26.44 -45.75 -19.89
N SER A 98 26.30 -44.53 -20.42
CA SER A 98 26.96 -44.10 -21.66
C SER A 98 28.21 -43.28 -21.34
N GLN A 99 29.33 -43.72 -21.92
CA GLN A 99 30.68 -43.28 -21.63
C GLN A 99 30.98 -41.83 -22.07
N LYS A 100 31.90 -41.27 -21.30
CA LYS A 100 32.48 -39.94 -21.24
C LYS A 100 33.09 -39.46 -22.58
N LYS A 101 32.70 -38.25 -23.03
CA LYS A 101 33.37 -37.49 -24.10
C LYS A 101 34.85 -37.25 -23.78
N ARG A 102 35.75 -37.53 -24.73
CA ARG A 102 37.05 -36.84 -24.89
C ARG A 102 37.41 -36.78 -26.39
N SER A 103 37.48 -35.56 -26.94
CA SER A 103 38.21 -35.23 -28.19
C SER A 103 39.72 -35.02 -27.85
N PRO A 104 40.69 -34.75 -28.75
CA PRO A 104 40.66 -34.46 -30.21
C PRO A 104 41.84 -35.08 -31.04
N LYS A 105 42.06 -34.57 -32.28
CA LYS A 105 43.30 -34.60 -33.14
C LYS A 105 43.57 -35.91 -33.92
N LYS A 106 44.02 -35.96 -35.19
CA LYS A 106 44.58 -35.03 -36.21
C LYS A 106 44.27 -35.59 -37.63
N LYS A 107 44.20 -34.70 -38.64
CA LYS A 107 44.42 -35.02 -40.07
C LYS A 107 45.92 -34.99 -40.39
N ALA A 108 46.36 -35.92 -41.23
CA ALA A 108 47.56 -35.98 -42.10
C ALA A 108 47.87 -37.48 -42.28
N SER A 109 48.20 -38.04 -43.43
CA SER A 109 48.71 -37.48 -44.69
C SER A 109 48.30 -38.38 -45.85
#